data_AF-A0A834W4W8-F1
#
_entry.id   AF-A0A834W4W8-F1
#
_cell.length_a   1.000
_cell.length_b   1.000
_cell.length_c   1.000
_cell.angle_alpha   90.00
_cell.angle_beta   90.00
_cell.angle_gamma   90.00
#
_symmetry.space_group_name_H-M   'P 1'
#
loop_
_entity.id
_entity.type
_entity.pdbx_description
1 polymer ?
#
loop_
_entity_poly.entity_id
_entity_poly.type
_entity_poly.pdbx_seq_one_letter_code
_entity_poly.pdbx_strand_id
1 'polypeptide(L)'
;MSSHSHTLPLFFFSFFFFFVLSSSSIHFQIPRFDPNDPTILYRGDAVPRVGAAELNNRITYSFQVGSIIYSKDIQIWDSASGKLTDFTTHFTFFIDTLNASKYAAGLAFFLAPSGFQIPPNSAGGFLGLFNTTTSDSSQNHIVLVEFDTFENVEWDPLGVGGHVGININAVSSSVYTPWNASLHSGETADVWITYKASTKNLSVSWKYRTSSVSEQNTTLSYTIDLIKVLPQWVTVGFSAATASYVERHVIQSWEFNSTLDMTNVTTTQSGKDTKQKTTLVVSLSIVGVVLILGGVTFTACAILRRRKRGSRERKSLTSIDDDDLERGAGPRRHKIATGLASAVLYLHEECEQCVVHRDIKPSNVMLDSSFNVKLGDFGLAKLMDHELGHETTGLAGTLAYMAPEYVSTRRASKESDVYSFGIVVLEIATGRKAMKFVEDKDGEKGLVKWVWDHYGREEVVMAVDERLGRDYNEKEVECLMVLGLWCCHPDQNLRPSMRQAIQVLNFEANLPHIPKNMPIPKYDFPTSSETSQALLSETIQVGR
;
A
#
# COMPACT_ATOMS: atom_id res chain seq x y z
N MET A 1 3.53 -12.04 -64.42
CA MET A 1 2.24 -12.06 -63.70
C MET A 1 2.23 -10.85 -62.78
N SER A 2 1.26 -9.97 -63.00
CA SER A 2 1.07 -8.70 -62.28
C SER A 2 0.66 -8.96 -60.83
N SER A 3 1.21 -8.19 -59.88
CA SER A 3 0.56 -7.97 -58.59
C SER A 3 0.89 -6.57 -58.08
N HIS A 4 -0.16 -5.76 -57.99
CA HIS A 4 -0.16 -4.36 -57.57
C HIS A 4 0.08 -4.22 -56.06
N SER A 5 1.05 -3.40 -55.68
CA SER A 5 1.17 -2.88 -54.31
C SER A 5 0.27 -1.64 -54.15
N HIS A 6 -0.84 -1.78 -53.41
CA HIS A 6 -1.62 -0.65 -52.94
C HIS A 6 -1.12 -0.22 -51.56
N THR A 7 -0.39 0.90 -51.50
CA THR A 7 -0.10 1.61 -50.25
C THR A 7 -1.17 2.68 -50.03
N LEU A 8 -2.02 2.51 -49.02
CA LEU A 8 -2.92 3.57 -48.53
C LEU A 8 -2.15 4.47 -47.54
N PRO A 9 -2.18 5.81 -47.65
CA PRO A 9 -1.63 6.69 -46.63
C PRO A 9 -2.64 6.84 -45.48
N LEU A 10 -2.25 6.43 -44.28
CA LEU A 10 -2.97 6.70 -43.03
C LEU A 10 -2.76 8.17 -42.64
N PHE A 11 -3.74 9.03 -42.91
CA PHE A 11 -3.82 10.36 -42.31
C PHE A 11 -4.20 10.23 -40.82
N PHE A 12 -3.25 10.44 -39.93
CA PHE A 12 -3.52 10.65 -38.50
C PHE A 12 -4.05 12.08 -38.31
N PHE A 13 -5.36 12.24 -38.18
CA PHE A 13 -5.94 13.45 -37.59
C PHE A 13 -5.83 13.33 -36.06
N SER A 14 -4.84 14.02 -35.48
CA SER A 14 -4.75 14.22 -34.04
C SER A 14 -5.78 15.29 -33.62
N PHE A 15 -6.95 14.86 -33.17
CA PHE A 15 -7.90 15.74 -32.48
C PHE A 15 -7.40 15.94 -31.04
N PHE A 16 -6.70 17.04 -30.78
CA PHE A 16 -6.49 17.53 -29.41
C PHE A 16 -7.84 18.04 -28.88
N PHE A 17 -8.57 17.19 -28.16
CA PHE A 17 -9.65 17.67 -27.31
C PHE A 17 -9.04 18.35 -26.08
N PHE A 18 -8.90 19.67 -26.14
CA PHE A 18 -8.78 20.49 -24.93
C PHE A 18 -10.14 20.47 -24.21
N PHE A 19 -10.35 19.49 -23.34
CA PHE A 19 -11.39 19.61 -22.32
C PHE A 19 -10.91 20.62 -21.28
N VAL A 20 -11.33 21.87 -21.43
CA VAL A 20 -11.27 22.84 -20.33
C VAL A 20 -12.33 22.40 -19.32
N LEU A 21 -11.92 21.62 -18.31
CA LEU A 21 -12.77 21.35 -17.15
C LEU A 21 -12.90 22.67 -16.38
N SER A 22 -14.10 23.25 -16.41
CA SER A 22 -14.42 24.40 -15.57
C SER A 22 -14.39 23.95 -14.11
N SER A 23 -13.44 24.47 -13.32
CA SER A 23 -13.43 24.24 -11.86
C SER A 23 -14.39 25.22 -11.20
N SER A 24 -15.39 24.69 -10.50
CA SER A 24 -16.29 25.46 -9.64
C SER A 24 -15.79 25.37 -8.19
N SER A 25 -15.96 26.46 -7.42
CA SER A 25 -15.81 26.46 -5.96
C SER A 25 -16.46 25.22 -5.33
N ILE A 26 -15.76 24.53 -4.43
CA ILE A 26 -16.27 23.33 -3.75
C ILE A 26 -16.73 23.71 -2.35
N HIS A 27 -17.99 23.39 -2.05
CA HIS A 27 -18.55 23.48 -0.72
C HIS A 27 -19.30 22.19 -0.42
N PHE A 28 -19.03 21.59 0.74
CA PHE A 28 -19.84 20.50 1.27
C PHE A 28 -19.95 20.60 2.79
N GLN A 29 -21.06 20.07 3.31
CA GLN A 29 -21.33 19.99 4.73
C GLN A 29 -21.93 18.62 5.06
N ILE A 30 -21.31 17.93 6.02
CA ILE A 30 -21.65 16.60 6.49
C ILE A 30 -21.92 16.74 7.99
N PRO A 31 -23.17 17.08 8.37
CA PRO A 31 -23.53 17.22 9.78
C PRO A 31 -23.62 15.86 10.49
N ARG A 32 -23.76 14.77 9.73
CA ARG A 32 -23.81 13.38 10.21
C ARG A 32 -23.28 12.44 9.13
N PHE A 33 -22.65 11.35 9.55
CA PHE A 33 -22.08 10.31 8.67
C PHE A 33 -23.06 9.13 8.50
N ASP A 34 -23.52 8.88 7.27
CA ASP A 34 -24.45 7.80 6.93
C ASP A 34 -23.73 6.70 6.11
N PRO A 35 -23.94 5.40 6.40
CA PRO A 35 -23.38 4.28 5.62
C PRO A 35 -23.75 4.28 4.13
N ASN A 36 -24.86 4.90 3.74
CA ASN A 36 -25.33 4.90 2.36
C ASN A 36 -25.00 6.20 1.60
N ASP A 37 -24.35 7.16 2.26
CA ASP A 37 -23.97 8.41 1.61
C ASP A 37 -22.68 8.22 0.79
N PRO A 38 -22.74 8.33 -0.56
CA PRO A 38 -21.58 8.14 -1.41
C PRO A 38 -20.59 9.31 -1.34
N THR A 39 -20.90 10.40 -0.63
CA THR A 39 -20.00 11.55 -0.54
C THR A 39 -18.73 11.26 0.24
N ILE A 40 -18.76 10.28 1.17
CA ILE A 40 -17.61 9.86 1.97
C ILE A 40 -17.20 8.43 1.62
N LEU A 41 -15.91 8.26 1.36
CA LEU A 41 -15.28 6.96 1.18
C LEU A 41 -14.62 6.54 2.48
N TYR A 42 -15.03 5.39 3.03
CA TYR A 42 -14.44 4.79 4.22
C TYR A 42 -13.37 3.77 3.78
N ARG A 43 -12.21 3.79 4.44
CA ARG A 43 -11.07 2.91 4.17
C ARG A 43 -10.44 2.41 5.44
N GLY A 44 -9.73 1.28 5.33
CA GLY A 44 -9.19 0.59 6.50
C GLY A 44 -10.30 0.19 7.45
N ASP A 45 -10.11 0.47 8.74
CA ASP A 45 -11.05 0.16 9.81
C ASP A 45 -12.14 1.22 10.03
N ALA A 46 -12.14 2.29 9.23
CA ALA A 46 -13.12 3.36 9.37
C ALA A 46 -14.53 2.89 9.02
N VAL A 47 -15.50 3.21 9.88
CA VAL A 47 -16.91 2.87 9.67
C VAL A 47 -17.84 3.99 10.14
N PRO A 48 -18.97 4.20 9.45
CA PRO A 48 -20.04 5.05 9.96
C PRO A 48 -20.79 4.34 11.09
N ARG A 49 -20.97 5.02 12.22
CA ARG A 49 -21.64 4.50 13.41
C ARG A 49 -22.41 5.60 14.13
N VAL A 50 -23.72 5.42 14.28
CA VAL A 50 -24.62 6.33 15.02
C VAL A 50 -24.58 7.79 14.51
N GLY A 51 -24.31 7.98 13.22
CA GLY A 51 -24.22 9.31 12.61
C GLY A 51 -22.86 10.00 12.77
N ALA A 52 -21.84 9.29 13.25
CA ALA A 52 -20.44 9.71 13.28
C ALA A 52 -19.57 8.74 12.46
N ALA A 53 -18.35 9.13 12.12
CA ALA A 53 -17.35 8.24 11.53
C ALA A 53 -16.35 7.82 12.61
N GLU A 54 -16.36 6.54 12.97
CA GLU A 54 -15.33 5.96 13.84
C GLU A 54 -14.17 5.49 12.95
N LEU A 55 -12.97 6.05 13.15
CA LEU A 55 -11.79 5.69 12.36
C LEU A 55 -11.13 4.39 12.84
N ASN A 56 -11.50 3.92 14.03
CA ASN A 56 -11.11 2.62 14.55
C ASN A 56 -12.27 2.04 15.37
N ASN A 57 -12.75 0.86 14.96
CA ASN A 57 -14.06 0.34 15.36
C ASN A 57 -14.01 -0.84 16.35
N ARG A 58 -12.81 -1.30 16.73
CA ARG A 58 -12.61 -2.48 17.59
C ARG A 58 -11.53 -2.18 18.62
N ILE A 59 -11.97 -1.66 19.76
CA ILE A 59 -11.09 -1.28 20.88
C ILE A 59 -10.23 -2.44 21.39
N THR A 60 -10.61 -3.70 21.15
CA THR A 60 -9.83 -4.88 21.52
C THR A 60 -8.66 -5.17 20.57
N TYR A 61 -8.58 -4.50 19.42
CA TYR A 61 -7.58 -4.76 18.38
C TYR A 61 -6.52 -3.65 18.39
N SER A 62 -5.26 -4.04 18.37
CA SER A 62 -4.12 -3.12 18.25
C SER A 62 -3.78 -2.86 16.78
N PHE A 63 -3.06 -1.76 16.50
CA PHE A 63 -2.56 -1.41 15.17
C PHE A 63 -3.65 -1.20 14.10
N GLN A 64 -4.78 -0.65 14.49
CA GLN A 64 -5.85 -0.29 13.57
C GLN A 64 -5.45 0.95 12.76
N VAL A 65 -5.92 1.03 11.52
CA VAL A 65 -5.79 2.22 10.67
C VAL A 65 -7.10 2.44 9.96
N GLY A 66 -7.68 3.63 10.08
CA GLY A 66 -8.87 3.97 9.32
C GLY A 66 -8.81 5.39 8.80
N SER A 67 -9.40 5.58 7.62
CA SER A 67 -9.47 6.86 6.96
C SER A 67 -10.85 7.09 6.34
N ILE A 68 -11.31 8.33 6.40
CA ILE A 68 -12.47 8.81 5.64
C ILE A 68 -12.03 9.90 4.68
N ILE A 69 -12.51 9.83 3.45
CA ILE A 69 -12.07 10.70 2.35
C ILE A 69 -13.29 11.27 1.64
N TYR A 70 -13.24 12.55 1.26
CA TYR A 70 -14.27 13.13 0.38
C TYR A 70 -14.17 12.51 -1.02
N SER A 71 -15.30 11.98 -1.52
CA SER A 71 -15.35 11.16 -2.74
C SER A 71 -14.92 11.85 -4.04
N LYS A 72 -14.92 13.18 -4.09
CA LYS A 72 -14.51 13.95 -5.26
C LYS A 72 -13.16 14.59 -5.01
N ASP A 73 -12.32 14.59 -6.05
CA ASP A 73 -11.06 15.33 -6.01
C ASP A 73 -11.31 16.84 -5.97
N ILE A 74 -10.44 17.54 -5.25
CA ILE A 74 -10.48 18.98 -5.06
C ILE A 74 -9.29 19.59 -5.81
N GLN A 75 -9.57 20.56 -6.68
CA GLN A 75 -8.50 21.33 -7.31
C GLN A 75 -8.06 22.44 -6.37
N ILE A 76 -6.83 22.37 -5.83
CA ILE A 76 -6.31 23.33 -4.85
C ILE A 76 -5.53 24.48 -5.53
N TRP A 77 -5.02 24.26 -6.74
CA TRP A 77 -4.43 25.30 -7.58
C TRP A 77 -4.58 24.98 -9.07
N ASP A 78 -4.46 26.01 -9.91
CA ASP A 78 -4.55 25.90 -11.36
C ASP A 78 -3.21 26.19 -12.03
N SER A 79 -2.74 25.25 -12.85
CA SER A 79 -1.46 25.38 -13.56
C SER A 79 -1.49 26.40 -14.70
N ALA A 80 -2.65 26.66 -15.31
CA ALA A 80 -2.75 27.59 -16.43
C ALA A 80 -2.63 29.06 -15.97
N SER A 81 -3.28 29.40 -14.86
CA SER A 81 -3.27 30.75 -14.28
C SER A 81 -2.25 30.93 -13.16
N GLY A 82 -1.72 29.84 -12.60
CA GLY A 82 -0.91 29.87 -11.37
C GLY A 82 -1.72 30.29 -10.13
N LYS A 83 -3.06 30.31 -10.22
CA LYS A 83 -3.94 30.74 -9.13
C LYS A 83 -4.07 29.63 -8.08
N LEU A 84 -3.82 29.99 -6.83
CA LEU A 84 -3.99 29.14 -5.65
C LEU A 84 -5.31 29.48 -4.93
N THR A 85 -6.00 28.47 -4.39
CA THR A 85 -7.29 28.67 -3.71
C THR A 85 -7.13 28.97 -2.23
N ASP A 86 -7.98 29.84 -1.70
CA ASP A 86 -8.26 29.81 -0.26
C ASP A 86 -9.13 28.59 0.05
N PHE A 87 -8.94 28.01 1.24
CA PHE A 87 -9.88 27.02 1.75
C PHE A 87 -10.07 27.15 3.26
N THR A 88 -11.24 26.72 3.71
CA THR A 88 -11.57 26.57 5.12
C THR A 88 -12.21 25.21 5.30
N THR A 89 -11.76 24.47 6.30
CA THR A 89 -12.44 23.28 6.79
C THR A 89 -12.77 23.45 8.26
N HIS A 90 -13.93 22.96 8.65
CA HIS A 90 -14.43 22.98 10.01
C HIS A 90 -14.97 21.60 10.35
N PHE A 91 -14.56 21.05 11.48
CA PHE A 91 -14.99 19.72 11.88
C PHE A 91 -15.00 19.60 13.40
N THR A 92 -15.80 18.64 13.87
CA THR A 92 -15.84 18.28 15.28
C THR A 92 -15.44 16.83 15.44
N PHE A 93 -14.59 16.55 16.42
CA PHE A 93 -14.13 15.21 16.73
C PHE A 93 -14.02 15.01 18.24
N PHE A 94 -13.85 13.77 18.68
CA PHE A 94 -13.32 13.50 20.01
C PHE A 94 -12.33 12.34 19.95
N ILE A 95 -11.38 12.35 20.89
CA ILE A 95 -10.52 11.22 21.19
C ILE A 95 -10.90 10.72 22.58
N ASP A 96 -11.19 9.43 22.69
CA ASP A 96 -11.50 8.78 23.96
C ASP A 96 -10.33 7.85 24.32
N THR A 97 -9.53 8.30 25.29
CA THR A 97 -8.35 7.62 25.83
C THR A 97 -8.72 6.45 26.74
N LEU A 98 -10.03 6.20 26.95
CA LEU A 98 -10.57 5.09 27.75
C LEU A 98 -10.10 5.10 29.21
N ASN A 99 -9.74 6.28 29.72
CA ASN A 99 -9.08 6.48 31.02
C ASN A 99 -7.81 5.62 31.20
N ALA A 100 -7.15 5.23 30.10
CA ALA A 100 -5.92 4.49 30.14
C ALA A 100 -4.74 5.41 30.50
N SER A 101 -3.75 4.87 31.21
CA SER A 101 -2.51 5.60 31.53
C SER A 101 -1.58 5.75 30.32
N LYS A 102 -1.78 4.95 29.29
CA LYS A 102 -1.10 5.03 27.99
C LYS A 102 -2.12 4.80 26.87
N TYR A 103 -2.05 5.62 25.84
CA TYR A 103 -2.97 5.67 24.70
C TYR A 103 -2.19 6.20 23.49
N ALA A 104 -2.59 5.79 22.28
CA ALA A 104 -1.91 6.11 21.04
C ALA A 104 -2.84 5.84 19.84
N ALA A 105 -2.62 6.41 18.65
CA ALA A 105 -1.48 7.25 18.26
C ALA A 105 -1.88 8.63 17.70
N GLY A 106 -3.18 8.95 17.65
CA GLY A 106 -3.66 10.25 17.21
C GLY A 106 -4.46 10.26 15.90
N LEU A 107 -4.82 11.48 15.50
CA LEU A 107 -5.73 11.80 14.40
C LEU A 107 -5.13 12.89 13.51
N ALA A 108 -5.27 12.77 12.20
CA ALA A 108 -4.86 13.80 11.25
C ALA A 108 -5.97 14.18 10.27
N PHE A 109 -6.11 15.48 9.99
CA PHE A 109 -6.73 15.99 8.77
C PHE A 109 -5.64 16.16 7.71
N PHE A 110 -5.88 15.72 6.47
CA PHE A 110 -4.85 15.74 5.43
C PHE A 110 -5.34 16.21 4.06
N LEU A 111 -4.40 16.75 3.28
CA LEU A 111 -4.45 16.95 1.85
C LEU A 111 -3.36 16.08 1.21
N ALA A 112 -3.72 15.19 0.29
CA ALA A 112 -2.80 14.28 -0.38
C ALA A 112 -3.13 14.17 -1.88
N PRO A 113 -2.28 13.56 -2.73
CA PRO A 113 -2.58 13.42 -4.15
C PRO A 113 -3.91 12.71 -4.40
N SER A 114 -4.63 13.09 -5.46
CA SER A 114 -5.81 12.36 -5.89
C SER A 114 -5.51 10.85 -6.04
N GLY A 115 -6.39 10.03 -5.48
CA GLY A 115 -6.21 8.57 -5.45
C GLY A 115 -5.21 8.05 -4.40
N PHE A 116 -4.68 8.90 -3.51
CA PHE A 116 -3.85 8.50 -2.37
C PHE A 116 -4.45 7.30 -1.63
N GLN A 117 -3.64 6.30 -1.25
CA GLN A 117 -4.05 5.10 -0.53
C GLN A 117 -3.28 5.00 0.78
N ILE A 118 -3.89 4.36 1.78
CA ILE A 118 -3.22 4.08 3.06
C ILE A 118 -1.95 3.26 2.76
N PRO A 119 -0.75 3.76 3.11
CA PRO A 119 0.48 3.01 2.87
C PRO A 119 0.49 1.69 3.64
N PRO A 120 1.15 0.65 3.15
CA PRO A 120 1.34 -0.56 3.94
C PRO A 120 2.20 -0.24 5.19
N ASN A 121 1.89 -0.92 6.31
CA ASN A 121 2.57 -0.75 7.59
C ASN A 121 2.54 0.69 8.15
N SER A 122 1.40 1.37 7.98
CA SER A 122 1.18 2.75 8.38
C SER A 122 0.48 2.94 9.73
N ALA A 123 0.44 1.90 10.58
CA ALA A 123 -0.18 1.98 11.90
C ALA A 123 0.69 2.76 12.91
N GLY A 124 0.16 3.03 14.10
CA GLY A 124 0.84 3.83 15.12
C GLY A 124 1.07 5.28 14.67
N GLY A 125 2.21 5.87 15.04
CA GLY A 125 2.53 7.27 14.73
C GLY A 125 2.67 7.60 13.24
N PHE A 126 2.57 6.62 12.33
CA PHE A 126 2.45 6.89 10.90
C PHE A 126 1.03 7.32 10.47
N LEU A 127 0.04 7.23 11.37
CA LEU A 127 -1.33 7.75 11.23
C LEU A 127 -2.09 7.32 9.97
N GLY A 128 -1.70 6.24 9.30
CA GLY A 128 -2.29 5.86 8.01
C GLY A 128 -1.86 6.71 6.82
N LEU A 129 -0.89 7.59 6.99
CA LEU A 129 -0.43 8.56 5.98
C LEU A 129 1.01 8.33 5.54
N PHE A 130 1.83 7.72 6.39
CA PHE A 130 3.22 7.43 6.12
C PHE A 130 3.55 5.95 6.32
N ASN A 131 4.76 5.56 5.95
CA ASN A 131 5.40 4.34 6.41
C ASN A 131 6.90 4.61 6.55
N THR A 132 7.68 3.58 6.90
CA THR A 132 9.13 3.74 7.12
C THR A 132 9.90 4.31 5.92
N THR A 133 9.40 4.16 4.68
CA THR A 133 10.07 4.69 3.48
C THR A 133 9.59 6.10 3.11
N THR A 134 8.42 6.50 3.58
CA THR A 134 7.81 7.79 3.28
C THR A 134 7.77 8.70 4.50
N SER A 135 8.34 8.33 5.66
CA SER A 135 8.28 9.12 6.89
C SER A 135 8.93 10.49 6.79
N ASP A 136 9.84 10.70 5.84
CA ASP A 136 10.44 12.00 5.53
C ASP A 136 10.84 12.03 4.05
N SER A 137 9.90 12.35 3.17
CA SER A 137 10.13 12.35 1.73
C SER A 137 9.38 13.47 1.02
N SER A 138 10.12 14.34 0.35
CA SER A 138 9.56 15.42 -0.49
C SER A 138 8.64 14.91 -1.62
N GLN A 139 8.73 13.62 -1.97
CA GLN A 139 7.89 12.98 -3.01
C GLN A 139 6.51 12.56 -2.50
N ASN A 140 6.22 12.72 -1.20
CA ASN A 140 4.92 12.36 -0.64
C ASN A 140 3.80 13.24 -1.18
N HIS A 141 4.07 14.53 -1.34
CA HIS A 141 3.09 15.54 -1.70
C HIS A 141 1.89 15.57 -0.74
N ILE A 142 2.16 15.54 0.57
CA ILE A 142 1.15 15.51 1.63
C ILE A 142 1.35 16.72 2.56
N VAL A 143 0.23 17.35 2.93
CA VAL A 143 0.16 18.34 4.00
C VAL A 143 -0.89 17.86 4.99
N LEU A 144 -0.57 17.81 6.27
CA LEU A 144 -1.52 17.40 7.30
C LEU A 144 -1.47 18.30 8.52
N VAL A 145 -2.55 18.23 9.30
CA VAL A 145 -2.67 18.77 10.65
C VAL A 145 -2.96 17.60 11.57
N GLU A 146 -2.05 17.32 12.49
CA GLU A 146 -2.16 16.20 13.43
C GLU A 146 -2.56 16.65 14.83
N PHE A 147 -3.29 15.78 15.50
CA PHE A 147 -3.56 15.78 16.93
C PHE A 147 -2.91 14.52 17.48
N ASP A 148 -1.64 14.64 17.83
CA ASP A 148 -0.79 13.54 18.28
C ASP A 148 -0.96 13.32 19.78
N THR A 149 -1.25 12.07 20.14
CA THR A 149 -1.51 11.64 21.52
C THR A 149 -0.32 10.94 22.16
N PHE A 150 0.70 10.57 21.38
CA PHE A 150 1.78 9.71 21.84
C PHE A 150 3.15 10.15 21.31
N GLU A 151 4.05 10.50 22.23
CA GLU A 151 5.41 10.92 21.88
C GLU A 151 6.26 9.77 21.36
N ASN A 152 6.60 9.84 20.07
CA ASN A 152 7.57 9.04 19.35
C ASN A 152 8.95 9.74 19.36
N VAL A 153 9.86 9.22 20.20
CA VAL A 153 11.22 9.78 20.41
C VAL A 153 12.02 9.94 19.11
N GLU A 154 11.68 9.16 18.08
CA GLU A 154 12.34 9.19 16.78
C GLU A 154 12.10 10.46 15.97
N TRP A 155 10.94 11.12 16.11
CA TRP A 155 10.57 12.28 15.27
C TRP A 155 9.78 13.38 15.99
N ASP A 156 9.23 13.10 17.17
CA ASP A 156 8.47 14.08 17.92
C ASP A 156 9.35 15.04 18.72
N PRO A 157 8.82 16.23 19.04
CA PRO A 157 9.50 17.16 19.92
C PRO A 157 9.74 16.58 21.32
N LEU A 158 11.01 16.33 21.63
CA LEU A 158 11.43 15.72 22.90
C LEU A 158 10.92 16.52 24.11
N GLY A 159 10.20 15.83 25.00
CA GLY A 159 9.70 16.35 26.27
C GLY A 159 8.43 17.19 26.17
N VAL A 160 7.79 17.26 24.99
CA VAL A 160 6.51 17.93 24.79
C VAL A 160 5.34 17.00 25.12
N GLY A 161 5.49 15.70 24.90
CA GLY A 161 4.39 14.74 24.97
C GLY A 161 3.44 14.88 23.77
N GLY A 162 2.14 14.75 24.03
CA GLY A 162 1.12 15.01 23.01
C GLY A 162 1.20 16.45 22.48
N HIS A 163 0.81 16.63 21.22
CA HIS A 163 0.90 17.93 20.56
C HIS A 163 -0.08 18.05 19.39
N VAL A 164 -0.35 19.28 18.97
CA VAL A 164 -0.98 19.58 17.68
C VAL A 164 0.09 20.07 16.73
N GLY A 165 0.10 19.53 15.52
CA GLY A 165 1.17 19.69 14.55
C GLY A 165 0.70 20.10 13.16
N ILE A 166 1.56 20.78 12.40
CA ILE A 166 1.42 20.95 10.95
C ILE A 166 2.62 20.28 10.29
N ASN A 167 2.38 19.30 9.43
CA ASN A 167 3.42 18.47 8.86
C ASN A 167 3.38 18.56 7.34
N ILE A 168 4.57 18.53 6.74
CA ILE A 168 4.77 18.76 5.33
C ILE A 168 5.68 17.65 4.82
N ASN A 169 5.14 16.74 4.03
CA ASN A 169 5.88 15.63 3.41
C ASN A 169 6.63 14.71 4.39
N ALA A 170 6.43 14.84 5.70
CA ALA A 170 7.10 14.07 6.74
C ALA A 170 6.14 13.81 7.90
N VAL A 171 6.44 12.77 8.67
CA VAL A 171 5.78 12.46 9.94
C VAL A 171 6.15 13.46 11.02
N SER A 172 7.30 14.11 10.94
CA SER A 172 7.68 15.16 11.89
C SER A 172 6.96 16.48 11.60
N SER A 173 6.48 17.10 12.67
CA SER A 173 5.84 18.41 12.64
C SER A 173 6.82 19.53 12.24
N SER A 174 6.45 20.34 11.25
CA SER A 174 7.20 21.56 10.87
C SER A 174 6.98 22.70 11.86
N VAL A 175 5.82 22.72 12.52
CA VAL A 175 5.51 23.55 13.67
C VAL A 175 4.49 22.82 14.53
N TYR A 176 4.58 22.98 15.84
CA TYR A 176 3.73 22.30 16.80
C TYR A 176 3.42 23.19 18.00
N THR A 177 2.42 22.79 18.79
CA THR A 177 2.17 23.33 20.12
C THR A 177 1.75 22.19 21.07
N PRO A 178 2.17 22.23 22.35
CA PRO A 178 1.80 21.19 23.32
C PRO A 178 0.29 21.04 23.44
N TRP A 179 -0.18 19.80 23.53
CA TRP A 179 -1.59 19.47 23.66
C TRP A 179 -1.76 18.12 24.36
N ASN A 180 -2.76 17.99 25.24
CA ASN A 180 -2.91 16.78 26.03
C ASN A 180 -4.32 16.21 25.89
N ALA A 181 -4.45 15.13 25.13
CA ALA A 181 -5.70 14.43 24.87
C ALA A 181 -6.40 13.95 26.15
N SER A 182 -5.65 13.52 27.17
CA SER A 182 -6.25 13.01 28.42
C SER A 182 -7.04 14.05 29.20
N LEU A 183 -6.70 15.33 29.08
CA LEU A 183 -7.45 16.41 29.74
C LEU A 183 -8.85 16.60 29.14
N HIS A 184 -9.04 16.09 27.92
CA HIS A 184 -10.25 16.25 27.10
C HIS A 184 -10.78 14.91 26.58
N SER A 185 -10.49 13.83 27.30
CA SER A 185 -10.87 12.47 26.88
C SER A 185 -12.39 12.32 26.76
N GLY A 186 -12.85 11.96 25.56
CA GLY A 186 -14.27 11.88 25.21
C GLY A 186 -14.97 13.23 25.04
N GLU A 187 -14.27 14.35 25.24
CA GLU A 187 -14.80 15.70 25.04
C GLU A 187 -14.75 16.09 23.56
N THR A 188 -15.83 16.70 23.06
CA THR A 188 -15.87 17.17 21.68
C THR A 188 -14.97 18.40 21.48
N ALA A 189 -13.95 18.23 20.65
CA ALA A 189 -13.16 19.29 20.06
C ALA A 189 -13.88 19.88 18.84
N ASP A 190 -13.76 21.20 18.69
CA ASP A 190 -14.34 22.00 17.62
C ASP A 190 -13.20 22.73 16.91
N VAL A 191 -12.92 22.38 15.65
CA VAL A 191 -11.67 22.70 14.94
C VAL A 191 -11.93 23.49 13.66
N TRP A 192 -11.12 24.52 13.42
CA TRP A 192 -11.03 25.26 12.17
C TRP A 192 -9.62 25.16 11.60
N ILE A 193 -9.52 24.80 10.32
CA ILE A 193 -8.29 24.92 9.53
C ILE A 193 -8.58 25.85 8.37
N THR A 194 -7.78 26.90 8.22
CA THR A 194 -7.92 27.91 7.17
C THR A 194 -6.61 28.07 6.44
N TYR A 195 -6.65 28.04 5.11
CA TYR A 195 -5.55 28.43 4.26
C TYR A 195 -5.88 29.72 3.52
N LYS A 196 -5.02 30.73 3.66
CA LYS A 196 -5.07 31.98 2.89
C LYS A 196 -3.96 31.97 1.85
N ALA A 197 -4.33 31.86 0.58
CA ALA A 197 -3.41 31.84 -0.57
C ALA A 197 -2.64 33.17 -0.69
N SER A 198 -3.28 34.30 -0.38
CA SER A 198 -2.65 35.64 -0.43
C SER A 198 -1.43 35.77 0.49
N THR A 199 -1.49 35.17 1.68
CA THR A 199 -0.41 35.19 2.67
C THR A 199 0.35 33.87 2.76
N LYS A 200 -0.06 32.85 2.00
CA LYS A 200 0.45 31.48 2.07
C LYS A 200 0.41 30.91 3.49
N ASN A 201 -0.63 31.24 4.25
CA ASN A 201 -0.70 30.91 5.68
C ASN A 201 -1.74 29.82 5.92
N LEU A 202 -1.30 28.68 6.45
CA LEU A 202 -2.13 27.61 6.98
C LEU A 202 -2.26 27.81 8.49
N SER A 203 -3.47 28.08 8.95
CA SER A 203 -3.77 28.32 10.36
C SER A 203 -4.78 27.30 10.88
N VAL A 204 -4.52 26.79 12.07
CA VAL A 204 -5.33 25.81 12.79
C VAL A 204 -5.77 26.46 14.09
N SER A 205 -7.03 26.32 14.46
CA SER A 205 -7.53 26.65 15.78
C SER A 205 -8.54 25.63 16.25
N TRP A 206 -8.59 25.41 17.57
CA TRP A 206 -9.58 24.50 18.16
C TRP A 206 -10.09 25.05 19.48
N LYS A 207 -11.18 24.46 19.97
CA LYS A 207 -11.70 24.69 21.30
C LYS A 207 -12.48 23.48 21.76
N TYR A 208 -12.66 23.37 23.07
CA TYR A 208 -13.49 22.36 23.68
C TYR A 208 -14.79 22.97 24.20
N ARG A 209 -15.90 22.22 24.12
CA ARG A 209 -17.23 22.75 24.44
C ARG A 209 -17.48 22.98 25.93
N THR A 210 -16.85 22.20 26.81
CA THR A 210 -17.17 22.14 28.24
C THR A 210 -16.01 22.58 29.14
N SER A 211 -14.78 22.58 28.63
CA SER A 211 -13.59 22.95 29.40
C SER A 211 -13.29 24.46 29.37
N SER A 212 -13.41 25.10 30.54
CA SER A 212 -12.91 26.46 30.82
C SER A 212 -11.42 26.49 31.18
N VAL A 213 -10.64 25.48 30.74
CA VAL A 213 -9.21 25.36 31.05
C VAL A 213 -8.45 26.34 30.17
N SER A 214 -8.10 27.50 30.75
CA SER A 214 -7.76 28.74 30.07
C SER A 214 -6.26 28.94 29.79
N GLU A 215 -5.47 27.91 29.51
CA GLU A 215 -3.99 28.08 29.43
C GLU A 215 -3.28 27.32 28.29
N GLN A 216 -3.99 26.66 27.37
CA GLN A 216 -3.34 26.07 26.19
C GLN A 216 -3.44 26.99 24.98
N ASN A 217 -2.35 27.12 24.23
CA ASN A 217 -2.36 27.77 22.92
C ASN A 217 -3.24 26.93 22.00
N THR A 218 -4.47 27.38 21.78
CA THR A 218 -5.44 26.68 20.92
C THR A 218 -5.36 27.12 19.46
N THR A 219 -4.21 27.66 19.06
CA THR A 219 -3.96 28.14 17.70
C THR A 219 -2.55 27.81 17.27
N LEU A 220 -2.38 27.44 16.01
CA LEU A 220 -1.10 27.12 15.36
C LEU A 220 -1.14 27.67 13.94
N SER A 221 -0.01 28.17 13.42
CA SER A 221 0.04 28.65 12.04
C SER A 221 1.40 28.42 11.40
N TYR A 222 1.40 28.14 10.10
CA TYR A 222 2.60 27.91 9.31
C TYR A 222 2.50 28.57 7.93
N THR A 223 3.59 29.18 7.48
CA THR A 223 3.65 29.78 6.14
C THR A 223 4.13 28.74 5.13
N ILE A 224 3.24 28.29 4.26
CA ILE A 224 3.47 27.24 3.25
C ILE A 224 2.90 27.62 1.89
N ASP A 225 3.73 27.46 0.86
CA ASP A 225 3.31 27.60 -0.53
C ASP A 225 2.79 26.26 -1.07
N LEU A 226 1.47 26.05 -1.07
CA LEU A 226 0.89 24.76 -1.44
C LEU A 226 1.18 24.35 -2.89
N ILE A 227 1.44 25.30 -3.80
CA ILE A 227 1.85 25.00 -5.19
C ILE A 227 3.16 24.20 -5.22
N LYS A 228 4.05 24.44 -4.26
CA LYS A 228 5.36 23.77 -4.20
C LYS A 228 5.31 22.37 -3.60
N VAL A 229 4.19 22.01 -2.98
CA VAL A 229 4.07 20.79 -2.17
C VAL A 229 3.03 19.84 -2.76
N LEU A 230 1.84 20.34 -3.07
CA LEU A 230 0.70 19.53 -3.50
C LEU A 230 0.52 19.57 -5.02
N PRO A 231 0.05 18.47 -5.65
CA PRO A 231 -0.42 18.50 -7.03
C PRO A 231 -1.68 19.37 -7.18
N GLN A 232 -2.07 19.67 -8.43
CA GLN A 232 -3.28 20.46 -8.71
C GLN A 232 -4.53 19.82 -8.10
N TRP A 233 -4.65 18.49 -8.22
CA TRP A 233 -5.81 17.72 -7.76
C TRP A 233 -5.43 16.90 -6.54
N VAL A 234 -6.12 17.20 -5.44
CA VAL A 234 -5.90 16.55 -4.14
C VAL A 234 -7.15 15.83 -3.68
N THR A 235 -6.95 14.85 -2.82
CA THR A 235 -7.99 14.32 -1.97
C THR A 235 -7.85 14.90 -0.56
N VAL A 236 -8.98 15.06 0.12
CA VAL A 236 -9.01 15.57 1.50
C VAL A 236 -9.74 14.58 2.38
N GLY A 237 -9.30 14.45 3.62
CA GLY A 237 -9.86 13.47 4.52
C GLY A 237 -9.28 13.51 5.91
N PHE A 238 -9.69 12.52 6.70
CA PHE A 238 -9.13 12.24 8.01
C PHE A 238 -8.52 10.85 8.02
N SER A 239 -7.47 10.69 8.80
CA SER A 239 -6.83 9.42 9.05
C SER A 239 -6.47 9.31 10.53
N ALA A 240 -6.61 8.12 11.09
CA ALA A 240 -6.18 7.84 12.45
C ALA A 240 -5.64 6.43 12.53
N ALA A 241 -4.77 6.21 13.50
CA ALA A 241 -4.21 4.91 13.77
C ALA A 241 -4.09 4.64 15.27
N THR A 242 -4.06 3.37 15.64
CA THR A 242 -3.68 2.93 16.97
C THR A 242 -2.35 2.17 16.91
N ALA A 243 -1.75 1.94 18.08
CA ALA A 243 -0.53 1.15 18.22
C ALA A 243 -0.79 -0.03 19.18
N SER A 244 0.22 -0.45 19.93
CA SER A 244 0.06 -1.37 21.06
C SER A 244 -0.89 -0.81 22.14
N TYR A 245 -1.00 0.52 22.23
CA TYR A 245 -2.01 1.20 23.04
C TYR A 245 -3.15 1.64 22.14
N VAL A 246 -4.37 1.59 22.67
CA VAL A 246 -5.59 1.89 21.93
C VAL A 246 -6.26 3.13 22.50
N GLU A 247 -6.87 3.89 21.62
CA GLU A 247 -7.79 4.98 21.91
C GLU A 247 -8.81 5.07 20.78
N ARG A 248 -9.94 5.74 20.98
CA ARG A 248 -10.97 5.86 19.94
C ARG A 248 -10.90 7.21 19.27
N HIS A 249 -10.99 7.22 17.95
CA HIS A 249 -11.00 8.42 17.13
C HIS A 249 -12.33 8.52 16.38
N VAL A 250 -13.07 9.60 16.64
CA VAL A 250 -14.43 9.76 16.08
C VAL A 250 -14.62 11.15 15.50
N ILE A 251 -14.94 11.23 14.20
CA ILE A 251 -15.35 12.46 13.53
C ILE A 251 -16.89 12.55 13.58
N GLN A 252 -17.41 13.64 14.13
CA GLN A 252 -18.85 13.84 14.34
C GLN A 252 -19.49 14.70 13.26
N SER A 253 -18.78 15.69 12.73
CA SER A 253 -19.24 16.54 11.63
C SER A 253 -18.06 17.05 10.81
N TRP A 254 -18.29 17.36 9.54
CA TRP A 254 -17.27 17.91 8.66
C TRP A 254 -17.86 18.87 7.62
N GLU A 255 -17.28 20.05 7.51
CA GLU A 255 -17.58 21.06 6.50
C GLU A 255 -16.28 21.48 5.82
N PHE A 256 -16.32 21.65 4.51
CA PHE A 256 -15.20 22.13 3.72
C PHE A 256 -15.69 23.13 2.68
N ASN A 257 -14.91 24.21 2.51
CA ASN A 257 -15.18 25.27 1.54
C ASN A 257 -13.87 25.70 0.85
N SER A 258 -13.89 25.81 -0.47
CA SER A 258 -12.79 26.34 -1.28
C SER A 258 -13.33 27.27 -2.38
N THR A 259 -12.67 28.41 -2.54
CA THR A 259 -13.16 29.56 -3.33
C THR A 259 -12.53 29.66 -4.72
N LEU A 260 -12.29 28.53 -5.42
CA LEU A 260 -11.78 28.57 -6.80
C LEU A 260 -12.84 29.11 -7.79
N ASP A 261 -13.06 30.42 -7.77
CA ASP A 261 -13.84 31.13 -8.78
C ASP A 261 -12.92 31.46 -9.95
N MET A 262 -13.13 30.76 -11.06
CA MET A 262 -12.53 31.10 -12.35
C MET A 262 -13.38 32.20 -13.00
N THR A 263 -13.12 33.48 -12.65
CA THR A 263 -13.62 34.58 -13.46
C THR A 263 -12.80 34.62 -14.75
N ASN A 264 -13.45 34.39 -15.88
CA ASN A 264 -12.84 34.49 -17.20
C ASN A 264 -12.29 35.91 -17.42
N VAL A 265 -11.01 36.12 -17.13
CA VAL A 265 -10.28 37.32 -17.56
C VAL A 265 -9.93 37.11 -19.02
N THR A 266 -10.90 37.38 -19.90
CA THR A 266 -10.59 37.75 -21.28
C THR A 266 -9.89 39.10 -21.24
N THR A 267 -8.58 39.07 -21.40
CA THR A 267 -7.76 40.23 -21.75
C THR A 267 -8.19 40.73 -23.13
N THR A 268 -8.93 41.82 -23.21
CA THR A 268 -8.83 42.81 -24.30
C THR A 268 -9.24 44.18 -23.80
N GLN A 269 -8.41 45.15 -24.17
CA GLN A 269 -8.49 46.56 -23.82
C GLN A 269 -9.74 47.27 -24.39
N SER A 270 -10.06 48.39 -23.74
CA SER A 270 -10.69 49.60 -24.29
C SER A 270 -12.19 49.56 -24.57
N GLY A 271 -12.87 50.62 -24.13
CA GLY A 271 -14.32 50.70 -24.01
C GLY A 271 -15.08 51.18 -25.24
N LYS A 272 -16.39 50.91 -25.23
CA LYS A 272 -17.51 51.84 -25.49
C LYS A 272 -18.83 51.09 -25.41
N ASP A 273 -19.85 51.79 -24.91
CA ASP A 273 -21.26 51.41 -24.91
C ASP A 273 -21.72 50.77 -26.22
N THR A 274 -22.66 49.80 -26.16
CA THR A 274 -24.04 49.92 -26.68
C THR A 274 -24.84 48.63 -26.42
N LYS A 275 -26.14 48.82 -26.13
CA LYS A 275 -27.18 47.81 -25.88
C LYS A 275 -27.39 46.79 -27.03
N GLN A 276 -27.94 45.64 -26.61
CA GLN A 276 -28.97 44.82 -27.29
C GLN A 276 -28.57 43.94 -28.49
N LYS A 277 -28.62 42.61 -28.32
CA LYS A 277 -29.72 41.72 -28.78
C LYS A 277 -29.31 40.23 -28.72
N THR A 278 -30.11 39.47 -28.00
CA THR A 278 -30.33 38.03 -28.22
C THR A 278 -30.84 37.78 -29.64
N THR A 279 -30.32 36.78 -30.36
CA THR A 279 -31.08 35.79 -31.16
C THR A 279 -30.15 34.66 -31.63
N LEU A 280 -30.65 33.43 -31.46
CA LEU A 280 -30.06 32.12 -31.76
C LEU A 280 -30.13 31.80 -33.27
N VAL A 281 -29.12 31.14 -33.85
CA VAL A 281 -29.29 30.40 -35.12
C VAL A 281 -28.93 28.93 -34.90
N VAL A 282 -29.98 28.12 -34.77
CA VAL A 282 -29.97 26.66 -34.83
C VAL A 282 -30.08 26.26 -36.29
N SER A 283 -29.03 25.66 -36.87
CA SER A 283 -29.13 24.87 -38.11
C SER A 283 -27.78 24.24 -38.49
N LEU A 284 -27.25 23.32 -37.67
CA LEU A 284 -26.24 22.33 -38.13
C LEU A 284 -26.03 21.12 -37.17
N SER A 285 -26.79 21.03 -36.08
CA SER A 285 -26.51 20.05 -35.02
C SER A 285 -27.16 18.67 -35.22
N ILE A 286 -28.13 18.53 -36.12
CA ILE A 286 -28.94 17.30 -36.19
C ILE A 286 -28.19 16.16 -36.89
N VAL A 287 -27.37 16.46 -37.90
CA VAL A 287 -26.61 15.42 -38.65
C VAL A 287 -25.41 14.91 -37.85
N GLY A 288 -24.74 15.79 -37.08
CA GLY A 288 -23.60 15.42 -36.24
C GLY A 288 -23.98 14.53 -35.05
N VAL A 289 -25.12 14.80 -34.41
CA VAL A 289 -25.58 14.02 -33.26
C VAL A 289 -25.98 12.59 -33.64
N VAL A 290 -26.56 12.38 -34.83
CA VAL A 290 -26.96 11.04 -35.31
C VAL A 290 -25.73 10.17 -35.65
N LEU A 291 -24.70 10.76 -36.25
CA LEU A 291 -23.45 10.05 -36.54
C LEU A 291 -22.64 9.73 -35.28
N ILE A 292 -22.64 10.64 -34.29
CA ILE A 292 -22.00 10.41 -32.99
C ILE A 292 -22.75 9.33 -32.20
N LEU A 293 -24.09 9.34 -32.16
CA LEU A 293 -24.85 8.28 -31.49
C LEU A 293 -24.67 6.92 -32.18
N GLY A 294 -24.62 6.87 -33.51
CA GLY A 294 -24.33 5.64 -34.27
C GLY A 294 -22.94 5.07 -33.98
N GLY A 295 -21.93 5.95 -33.92
CA GLY A 295 -20.55 5.56 -33.59
C GLY A 295 -20.36 5.13 -32.14
N VAL A 296 -20.99 5.84 -31.19
CA VAL A 296 -20.96 5.52 -29.76
C VAL A 296 -21.71 4.22 -29.46
N THR A 297 -22.83 3.96 -30.12
CA THR A 297 -23.56 2.68 -29.95
C THR A 297 -22.79 1.50 -30.56
N PHE A 298 -22.14 1.66 -31.71
CA PHE A 298 -21.32 0.60 -32.31
C PHE A 298 -20.07 0.30 -31.48
N THR A 299 -19.37 1.33 -31.00
CA THR A 299 -18.19 1.17 -30.11
C THR A 299 -18.58 0.63 -28.75
N ALA A 300 -19.69 1.09 -28.15
CA ALA A 300 -20.22 0.52 -26.92
C ALA A 300 -20.62 -0.94 -27.13
N CYS A 301 -21.26 -1.30 -28.25
CA CYS A 301 -21.61 -2.69 -28.55
C CYS A 301 -20.37 -3.57 -28.76
N ALA A 302 -19.30 -3.04 -29.41
CA ALA A 302 -18.03 -3.73 -29.57
C ALA A 302 -17.25 -3.87 -28.24
N ILE A 303 -17.25 -2.85 -27.40
CA ILE A 303 -16.64 -2.85 -26.06
C ILE A 303 -17.43 -3.77 -25.12
N LEU A 304 -18.77 -3.82 -25.20
CA LEU A 304 -19.59 -4.75 -24.45
C LEU A 304 -19.41 -6.19 -24.94
N ARG A 305 -19.21 -6.42 -26.24
CA ARG A 305 -18.84 -7.73 -26.79
C ARG A 305 -17.43 -8.17 -26.37
N ARG A 306 -16.46 -7.24 -26.28
CA ARG A 306 -15.10 -7.49 -25.74
C ARG A 306 -15.10 -7.68 -24.21
N ARG A 307 -15.91 -6.92 -23.47
CA ARG A 307 -16.14 -7.10 -22.01
C ARG A 307 -16.85 -8.40 -21.70
N LYS A 308 -17.79 -8.87 -22.55
CA LYS A 308 -18.37 -10.22 -22.40
C LYS A 308 -17.34 -11.35 -22.64
N ARG A 309 -16.28 -11.09 -23.41
CA ARG A 309 -15.18 -12.03 -23.64
C ARG A 309 -14.15 -12.00 -22.50
N GLY A 310 -13.74 -10.82 -22.02
CA GLY A 310 -12.79 -10.67 -20.89
C GLY A 310 -13.40 -10.89 -19.49
N SER A 311 -14.69 -10.60 -19.28
CA SER A 311 -15.41 -10.92 -18.04
C SER A 311 -15.66 -12.42 -17.87
N ARG A 312 -15.54 -13.21 -18.95
CA ARG A 312 -15.61 -14.68 -18.89
C ARG A 312 -14.29 -15.29 -18.42
N GLU A 313 -13.18 -14.56 -18.57
CA GLU A 313 -11.82 -15.00 -18.23
C GLU A 313 -11.40 -14.51 -16.82
N ARG A 314 -11.78 -13.28 -16.43
CA ARG A 314 -11.51 -12.73 -15.09
C ARG A 314 -12.44 -13.27 -13.99
N LYS A 315 -13.58 -13.85 -14.35
CA LYS A 315 -14.44 -14.62 -13.41
C LYS A 315 -13.90 -16.04 -13.13
N SER A 316 -12.74 -16.39 -13.68
CA SER A 316 -12.18 -17.74 -13.65
C SER A 316 -10.77 -17.81 -13.04
N LEU A 317 -10.30 -16.73 -12.42
CA LEU A 317 -9.03 -16.69 -11.69
C LEU A 317 -9.35 -16.54 -10.21
N THR A 318 -8.95 -17.52 -9.42
CA THR A 318 -9.08 -17.51 -7.96
C THR A 318 -7.68 -17.44 -7.35
N SER A 319 -7.50 -16.61 -6.33
CA SER A 319 -6.34 -16.69 -5.43
C SER A 319 -6.36 -18.07 -4.77
N ILE A 320 -5.20 -18.61 -4.40
CA ILE A 320 -5.16 -19.78 -3.51
C ILE A 320 -5.62 -19.32 -2.12
N ASP A 321 -6.95 -19.25 -1.94
CA ASP A 321 -7.62 -19.17 -0.64
C ASP A 321 -8.04 -20.57 -0.20
N ASP A 322 -8.29 -20.71 1.11
CA ASP A 322 -8.48 -21.97 1.84
C ASP A 322 -9.40 -23.01 1.18
N ASP A 323 -10.45 -22.57 0.48
CA ASP A 323 -11.46 -23.44 -0.14
C ASP A 323 -11.01 -24.09 -1.48
N ASP A 324 -10.02 -23.53 -2.20
CA ASP A 324 -9.60 -24.04 -3.52
C ASP A 324 -8.54 -25.16 -3.42
N LEU A 325 -7.73 -25.14 -2.35
CA LEU A 325 -6.90 -26.29 -1.96
C LEU A 325 -7.77 -27.46 -1.49
N GLU A 326 -8.98 -27.16 -0.98
CA GLU A 326 -9.97 -28.10 -0.45
C GLU A 326 -10.86 -28.77 -1.52
N ARG A 327 -11.14 -28.10 -2.65
CA ARG A 327 -12.10 -28.62 -3.66
C ARG A 327 -11.51 -29.19 -4.95
N GLY A 328 -10.23 -28.98 -5.29
CA GLY A 328 -9.72 -29.41 -6.61
C GLY A 328 -8.22 -29.61 -6.79
N ALA A 329 -7.40 -29.39 -5.76
CA ALA A 329 -5.94 -29.42 -5.92
C ALA A 329 -5.31 -30.83 -5.96
N GLY A 330 -6.00 -31.89 -5.52
CA GLY A 330 -5.45 -33.23 -5.26
C GLY A 330 -4.36 -33.72 -6.23
N PRO A 331 -4.72 -34.24 -7.42
CA PRO A 331 -3.77 -34.70 -8.43
C PRO A 331 -3.03 -33.58 -9.18
N ARG A 332 -3.21 -32.31 -8.79
CA ARG A 332 -2.65 -31.14 -9.50
C ARG A 332 -1.63 -30.37 -8.66
N ARG A 333 -1.35 -30.79 -7.42
CA ARG A 333 -0.34 -30.19 -6.53
C ARG A 333 1.03 -30.08 -7.17
N HIS A 334 1.47 -31.16 -7.83
CA HIS A 334 2.74 -31.18 -8.55
C HIS A 334 2.79 -30.18 -9.72
N LYS A 335 1.68 -30.06 -10.47
CA LYS A 335 1.54 -29.06 -11.55
C LYS A 335 1.64 -27.63 -11.01
N ILE A 336 1.01 -27.34 -9.87
CA ILE A 336 1.06 -26.02 -9.24
C ILE A 336 2.49 -25.68 -8.82
N ALA A 337 3.19 -26.58 -8.13
CA ALA A 337 4.58 -26.37 -7.74
C ALA A 337 5.50 -26.13 -8.95
N THR A 338 5.30 -26.89 -10.04
CA THR A 338 6.06 -26.73 -11.29
C THR A 338 5.79 -25.38 -11.97
N GLY A 339 4.52 -24.96 -12.01
CA GLY A 339 4.15 -23.65 -12.55
C GLY A 339 4.74 -22.50 -11.72
N LEU A 340 4.71 -22.60 -10.40
CA LEU A 340 5.33 -21.61 -9.52
C LEU A 340 6.85 -21.58 -9.70
N ALA A 341 7.50 -22.74 -9.78
CA ALA A 341 8.94 -22.82 -10.00
C ALA A 341 9.35 -22.14 -11.31
N SER A 342 8.55 -22.33 -12.37
CA SER A 342 8.75 -21.70 -13.67
C SER A 342 8.61 -20.17 -13.59
N ALA A 343 7.63 -19.66 -12.84
CA ALA A 343 7.45 -18.23 -12.64
C ALA A 343 8.63 -17.59 -11.90
N VAL A 344 9.15 -18.25 -10.85
CA VAL A 344 10.31 -17.74 -10.11
C VAL A 344 11.59 -17.85 -10.96
N LEU A 345 11.78 -18.92 -11.73
CA LEU A 345 12.89 -19.04 -12.68
C LEU A 345 12.89 -17.88 -13.67
N TYR A 346 11.72 -17.54 -14.23
CA TYR A 346 11.59 -16.43 -15.18
C TYR A 346 12.10 -15.12 -14.56
N LEU A 347 11.73 -14.83 -13.31
CA LEU A 347 12.18 -13.64 -12.59
C LEU A 347 13.69 -13.63 -12.33
N HIS A 348 14.26 -14.78 -11.96
CA HIS A 348 15.66 -14.87 -11.57
C HIS A 348 16.64 -14.93 -12.74
N GLU A 349 16.23 -15.51 -13.88
CA GLU A 349 17.14 -15.86 -14.97
C GLU A 349 16.67 -15.45 -16.37
N GLU A 350 15.37 -15.22 -16.62
CA GLU A 350 14.85 -14.96 -17.98
C GLU A 350 14.44 -13.50 -18.22
N CYS A 351 14.24 -12.72 -17.15
CA CYS A 351 14.09 -11.26 -17.25
C CYS A 351 15.39 -10.57 -17.67
N GLU A 352 15.29 -9.44 -18.38
CA GLU A 352 16.46 -8.62 -18.79
C GLU A 352 17.35 -8.23 -17.61
N GLN A 353 16.74 -8.04 -16.44
CA GLN A 353 17.41 -7.82 -15.16
C GLN A 353 16.83 -8.80 -14.14
N CYS A 354 17.69 -9.37 -13.29
CA CYS A 354 17.26 -10.28 -12.24
C CYS A 354 16.27 -9.59 -11.30
N VAL A 355 15.08 -10.17 -11.13
CA VAL A 355 14.04 -9.69 -10.20
C VAL A 355 13.95 -10.64 -9.01
N VAL A 356 14.12 -10.11 -7.80
CA VAL A 356 13.82 -10.84 -6.55
C VAL A 356 12.43 -10.40 -6.07
N HIS A 357 11.51 -11.34 -5.90
CA HIS A 357 10.09 -11.07 -5.61
C HIS A 357 9.85 -10.65 -4.16
N ARG A 358 10.53 -11.28 -3.19
CA ARG A 358 10.51 -10.95 -1.74
C ARG A 358 9.20 -11.20 -0.99
N ASP A 359 8.17 -11.72 -1.64
CA ASP A 359 6.87 -12.02 -0.99
C ASP A 359 6.15 -13.19 -1.68
N ILE A 360 6.90 -14.26 -1.98
CA ILE A 360 6.33 -15.51 -2.50
C ILE A 360 5.58 -16.19 -1.35
N LYS A 361 4.25 -16.24 -1.46
CA LYS A 361 3.34 -16.86 -0.51
C LYS A 361 2.03 -17.28 -1.21
N PRO A 362 1.21 -18.15 -0.63
CA PRO A 362 0.03 -18.69 -1.29
C PRO A 362 -0.95 -17.62 -1.81
N SER A 363 -1.21 -16.55 -1.03
CA SER A 363 -2.12 -15.47 -1.45
C SER A 363 -1.66 -14.70 -2.69
N ASN A 364 -0.37 -14.78 -3.02
CA ASN A 364 0.24 -14.13 -4.18
C ASN A 364 0.39 -15.09 -5.37
N VAL A 365 0.00 -16.38 -5.20
CA VAL A 365 -0.03 -17.39 -6.24
C VAL A 365 -1.48 -17.56 -6.69
N MET A 366 -1.79 -17.15 -7.92
CA MET A 366 -3.13 -17.24 -8.50
C MET A 366 -3.22 -18.43 -9.44
N LEU A 367 -4.39 -19.06 -9.51
CA LEU A 367 -4.67 -20.18 -10.41
C LEU A 367 -5.77 -19.80 -11.42
N ASP A 368 -5.56 -20.14 -12.68
CA ASP A 368 -6.63 -20.10 -13.69
C ASP A 368 -7.50 -21.37 -13.65
N SER A 369 -8.57 -21.42 -14.45
CA SER A 369 -9.45 -22.61 -14.54
C SER A 369 -8.75 -23.90 -14.97
N SER A 370 -7.55 -23.79 -15.54
CA SER A 370 -6.73 -24.93 -15.95
C SER A 370 -5.66 -25.29 -14.91
N PHE A 371 -5.66 -24.63 -13.74
CA PHE A 371 -4.65 -24.74 -12.69
C PHE A 371 -3.25 -24.38 -13.17
N ASN A 372 -3.15 -23.42 -14.09
CA ASN A 372 -1.86 -22.80 -14.40
C ASN A 372 -1.60 -21.67 -13.40
N VAL A 373 -0.34 -21.57 -12.97
CA VAL A 373 0.09 -20.59 -11.97
C VAL A 373 0.33 -19.23 -12.61
N LYS A 374 -0.11 -18.18 -11.90
CA LYS A 374 0.30 -16.80 -12.12
C LYS A 374 0.78 -16.23 -10.80
N LEU A 375 2.07 -15.92 -10.72
CA LEU A 375 2.64 -15.20 -9.58
C LEU A 375 2.31 -13.71 -9.71
N GLY A 376 1.77 -13.12 -8.64
CA GLY A 376 1.34 -11.73 -8.58
C GLY A 376 1.89 -10.99 -7.36
N ASP A 377 1.49 -9.73 -7.20
CA ASP A 377 1.93 -8.83 -6.13
C ASP A 377 3.45 -8.57 -6.09
N PHE A 378 3.90 -7.80 -7.08
CA PHE A 378 5.29 -7.34 -7.20
C PHE A 378 5.58 -6.08 -6.36
N GLY A 379 4.71 -5.71 -5.41
CA GLY A 379 4.85 -4.48 -4.62
C GLY A 379 6.13 -4.41 -3.78
N LEU A 380 6.74 -5.58 -3.49
CA LEU A 380 8.00 -5.70 -2.76
C LEU A 380 9.18 -6.13 -3.65
N ALA A 381 8.93 -6.42 -4.93
CA ALA A 381 9.93 -6.94 -5.84
C ALA A 381 11.04 -5.91 -6.07
N LYS A 382 12.28 -6.38 -6.25
CA LYS A 382 13.44 -5.53 -6.48
C LYS A 382 14.30 -6.07 -7.61
N LEU A 383 14.80 -5.15 -8.44
CA LEU A 383 15.83 -5.44 -9.43
C LEU A 383 17.17 -5.61 -8.72
N MET A 384 17.87 -6.71 -9.03
CA MET A 384 19.19 -7.00 -8.48
C MET A 384 20.24 -6.54 -9.49
N ASP A 385 21.03 -5.53 -9.10
CA ASP A 385 22.15 -5.07 -9.90
C ASP A 385 23.36 -5.98 -9.66
N HIS A 386 23.95 -6.52 -10.73
CA HIS A 386 25.05 -7.47 -10.65
C HIS A 386 26.34 -6.89 -10.01
N GLU A 387 26.42 -5.56 -9.86
CA GLU A 387 27.61 -4.86 -9.37
C GLU A 387 27.51 -4.39 -7.90
N LEU A 388 26.33 -4.41 -7.27
CA LEU A 388 26.07 -3.77 -5.97
C LEU A 388 25.69 -4.74 -4.85
N GLY A 389 26.20 -5.97 -4.90
CA GLY A 389 25.82 -7.09 -4.03
C GLY A 389 25.89 -6.86 -2.51
N HIS A 390 26.29 -5.68 -2.02
CA HIS A 390 26.50 -5.33 -0.61
C HIS A 390 25.44 -4.40 0.02
N GLU A 391 24.43 -3.91 -0.71
CA GLU A 391 23.43 -3.00 -0.13
C GLU A 391 22.31 -3.72 0.66
N THR A 392 21.92 -3.17 1.81
CA THR A 392 20.77 -3.65 2.58
C THR A 392 19.47 -3.37 1.84
N THR A 393 18.70 -4.41 1.50
CA THR A 393 17.40 -4.27 0.80
C THR A 393 16.23 -3.88 1.69
N GLY A 394 16.43 -3.86 3.02
CA GLY A 394 15.36 -3.71 4.00
C GLY A 394 14.57 -5.01 4.18
N LEU A 395 14.05 -5.23 5.38
CA LEU A 395 13.22 -6.40 5.69
C LEU A 395 11.78 -6.13 5.22
N ALA A 396 11.30 -6.90 4.26
CA ALA A 396 9.93 -6.83 3.75
C ALA A 396 9.48 -8.20 3.25
N GLY A 397 8.17 -8.47 3.32
CA GLY A 397 7.57 -9.76 2.96
C GLY A 397 6.74 -10.33 4.12
N THR A 398 6.31 -11.57 4.01
CA THR A 398 5.48 -12.24 5.03
C THR A 398 6.33 -13.16 5.91
N LEU A 399 6.40 -12.86 7.21
CA LEU A 399 7.37 -13.46 8.16
C LEU A 399 7.47 -15.00 8.09
N ALA A 400 6.35 -15.71 7.99
CA ALA A 400 6.31 -17.17 7.96
C ALA A 400 6.98 -17.81 6.72
N TYR A 401 7.19 -17.02 5.65
CA TYR A 401 7.79 -17.46 4.39
C TYR A 401 9.20 -16.88 4.19
N MET A 402 9.67 -16.01 5.08
CA MET A 402 10.96 -15.36 4.93
C MET A 402 12.11 -16.33 5.22
N ALA A 403 13.14 -16.25 4.39
CA ALA A 403 14.40 -16.94 4.63
C ALA A 403 15.07 -16.41 5.91
N PRO A 404 15.64 -17.28 6.74
CA PRO A 404 16.10 -16.88 8.06
C PRO A 404 17.35 -15.97 8.02
N GLU A 405 18.21 -16.14 7.01
CA GLU A 405 19.31 -15.22 6.72
C GLU A 405 18.82 -13.88 6.17
N TYR A 406 17.71 -13.85 5.44
CA TYR A 406 17.10 -12.59 5.00
C TYR A 406 16.55 -11.80 6.19
N VAL A 407 15.90 -12.48 7.15
CA VAL A 407 15.43 -11.86 8.40
C VAL A 407 16.58 -11.23 9.19
N SER A 408 17.72 -11.94 9.25
CA SER A 408 18.87 -11.54 10.05
C SER A 408 19.73 -10.46 9.37
N THR A 409 20.00 -10.60 8.08
CA THR A 409 20.92 -9.70 7.33
C THR A 409 20.20 -8.55 6.64
N ARG A 410 18.87 -8.63 6.50
CA ARG A 410 18.01 -7.70 5.73
C ARG A 410 18.42 -7.58 4.25
N ARG A 411 19.09 -8.61 3.72
CA ARG A 411 19.55 -8.72 2.32
C ARG A 411 18.75 -9.80 1.62
N ALA A 412 17.85 -9.38 0.75
CA ALA A 412 17.10 -10.26 -0.12
C ALA A 412 18.00 -10.73 -1.26
N SER A 413 17.82 -11.98 -1.64
CA SER A 413 18.57 -12.64 -2.70
C SER A 413 17.69 -13.63 -3.46
N LYS A 414 18.20 -14.18 -4.56
CA LYS A 414 17.54 -15.29 -5.26
C LYS A 414 17.28 -16.45 -4.31
N GLU A 415 18.24 -16.76 -3.45
CA GLU A 415 18.17 -17.85 -2.49
C GLU A 415 17.10 -17.60 -1.42
N SER A 416 16.82 -16.33 -1.08
CA SER A 416 15.73 -15.98 -0.18
C SER A 416 14.34 -16.22 -0.79
N ASP A 417 14.17 -15.95 -2.09
CA ASP A 417 12.95 -16.32 -2.84
C ASP A 417 12.81 -17.84 -2.97
N VAL A 418 13.92 -18.56 -3.18
CA VAL A 418 13.94 -20.03 -3.23
C VAL A 418 13.45 -20.61 -1.90
N TYR A 419 13.83 -20.03 -0.77
CA TYR A 419 13.33 -20.45 0.53
C TYR A 419 11.81 -20.24 0.64
N SER A 420 11.30 -19.07 0.27
CA SER A 420 9.86 -18.77 0.28
C SER A 420 9.09 -19.72 -0.63
N PHE A 421 9.61 -20.01 -1.82
CA PHE A 421 9.10 -21.06 -2.71
C PHE A 421 9.05 -22.42 -2.00
N GLY A 422 10.13 -22.81 -1.31
CA GLY A 422 10.19 -24.07 -0.55
C GLY A 422 9.08 -24.18 0.50
N ILE A 423 8.81 -23.10 1.25
CA ILE A 423 7.70 -23.07 2.22
C ILE A 423 6.37 -23.32 1.52
N VAL A 424 6.09 -22.63 0.42
CA VAL A 424 4.84 -22.81 -0.35
C VAL A 424 4.72 -24.24 -0.88
N VAL A 425 5.81 -24.85 -1.35
CA VAL A 425 5.83 -26.25 -1.80
C VAL A 425 5.50 -27.22 -0.66
N LEU A 426 6.06 -26.99 0.54
CA LEU A 426 5.75 -27.78 1.73
C LEU A 426 4.28 -27.62 2.14
N GLU A 427 3.71 -26.42 2.07
CA GLU A 427 2.29 -26.22 2.32
C GLU A 427 1.40 -26.94 1.29
N ILE A 428 1.77 -26.88 0.01
CA ILE A 428 1.07 -27.59 -1.07
C ILE A 428 1.08 -29.11 -0.80
N ALA A 429 2.19 -29.68 -0.34
CA ALA A 429 2.29 -31.11 -0.07
C ALA A 429 1.57 -31.54 1.23
N THR A 430 1.74 -30.78 2.31
CA THR A 430 1.25 -31.13 3.66
C THR A 430 -0.17 -30.66 3.95
N GLY A 431 -0.67 -29.68 3.19
CA GLY A 431 -1.94 -28.99 3.48
C GLY A 431 -1.92 -28.16 4.76
N ARG A 432 -0.75 -28.03 5.42
CA ARG A 432 -0.58 -27.29 6.67
C ARG A 432 -0.03 -25.90 6.37
N LYS A 433 -0.59 -24.88 7.03
CA LYS A 433 -0.12 -23.49 6.93
C LYS A 433 1.12 -23.24 7.79
N ALA A 434 2.08 -22.51 7.27
CA ALA A 434 3.25 -22.01 7.97
C ALA A 434 2.87 -20.98 9.04
N MET A 435 1.83 -20.14 8.81
CA MET A 435 1.42 -19.10 9.77
C MET A 435 0.87 -19.63 11.10
N LYS A 436 0.17 -20.78 11.12
CA LYS A 436 -0.40 -21.33 12.37
C LYS A 436 0.65 -21.64 13.42
N PHE A 437 1.89 -21.91 13.02
CA PHE A 437 3.00 -22.23 13.93
C PHE A 437 3.77 -21.00 14.46
N VAL A 438 3.39 -19.78 14.07
CA VAL A 438 3.95 -18.53 14.64
C VAL A 438 3.17 -18.10 15.89
N GLU A 439 1.95 -18.61 16.07
CA GLU A 439 1.01 -18.16 17.13
C GLU A 439 0.95 -19.07 18.37
N ASP A 440 1.46 -20.31 18.31
CA ASP A 440 1.30 -21.28 19.40
C ASP A 440 2.47 -21.31 20.40
N LYS A 441 2.14 -21.12 21.69
CA LYS A 441 3.06 -21.07 22.84
C LYS A 441 3.47 -22.43 23.43
N ASP A 442 3.07 -23.54 22.81
CA ASP A 442 3.22 -24.89 23.38
C ASP A 442 4.13 -25.80 22.56
N GLY A 443 5.43 -25.46 22.43
CA GLY A 443 6.47 -26.40 22.02
C GLY A 443 6.33 -27.07 20.64
N GLU A 444 5.38 -26.65 19.80
CA GLU A 444 5.20 -27.18 18.46
C GLU A 444 6.29 -26.67 17.52
N LYS A 445 6.83 -27.59 16.71
CA LYS A 445 7.92 -27.31 15.77
C LYS A 445 7.35 -26.63 14.52
N GLY A 446 7.97 -25.54 14.05
CA GLY A 446 7.57 -24.89 12.79
C GLY A 446 7.56 -25.84 11.59
N LEU A 447 6.76 -25.54 10.55
CA LEU A 447 6.48 -26.43 9.41
C LEU A 447 7.73 -27.12 8.84
N VAL A 448 8.78 -26.35 8.55
CA VAL A 448 10.04 -26.89 8.01
C VAL A 448 10.65 -27.94 8.95
N LYS A 449 10.75 -27.61 10.25
CA LYS A 449 11.33 -28.52 11.26
C LYS A 449 10.47 -29.77 11.43
N TRP A 450 9.14 -29.63 11.40
CA TRP A 450 8.21 -30.74 11.49
C TRP A 450 8.36 -31.70 10.29
N VAL A 451 8.39 -31.19 9.05
CA VAL A 451 8.61 -32.02 7.85
C VAL A 451 10.01 -32.65 7.86
N TRP A 452 11.03 -31.91 8.31
CA TRP A 452 12.40 -32.44 8.40
C TRP A 452 12.51 -33.62 9.36
N ASP A 453 11.76 -33.61 10.47
CA ASP A 453 11.73 -34.72 11.42
C ASP A 453 11.12 -35.99 10.80
N HIS A 454 10.07 -35.84 9.98
CA HIS A 454 9.50 -36.96 9.21
C HIS A 454 10.49 -37.47 8.16
N TYR A 455 11.20 -36.57 7.46
CA TYR A 455 12.26 -36.95 6.52
C TYR A 455 13.40 -37.72 7.20
N GLY A 456 13.87 -37.25 8.37
CA GLY A 456 14.93 -37.91 9.13
C GLY A 456 14.58 -39.32 9.63
N ARG A 457 13.28 -39.59 9.82
CA ARG A 457 12.73 -40.92 10.14
C ARG A 457 12.39 -41.77 8.91
N GLU A 458 12.59 -41.26 7.70
CA GLU A 458 12.20 -41.92 6.45
C GLU A 458 10.67 -42.12 6.32
N GLU A 459 9.90 -41.22 6.95
CA GLU A 459 8.44 -41.23 7.03
C GLU A 459 7.84 -39.98 6.35
N VAL A 460 8.50 -39.42 5.33
CA VAL A 460 8.11 -38.14 4.72
C VAL A 460 6.69 -38.16 4.12
N VAL A 461 6.25 -39.33 3.64
CA VAL A 461 4.91 -39.56 3.10
C VAL A 461 3.83 -39.50 4.21
N MET A 462 4.19 -39.71 5.48
CA MET A 462 3.26 -39.59 6.61
C MET A 462 2.93 -38.13 6.94
N ALA A 463 3.71 -37.18 6.44
CA ALA A 463 3.48 -35.74 6.63
C ALA A 463 2.57 -35.12 5.54
N VAL A 464 2.11 -35.92 4.58
CA VAL A 464 1.23 -35.51 3.49
C VAL A 464 -0.15 -35.16 4.00
N ASP A 465 -0.83 -34.24 3.32
CA ASP A 465 -2.19 -33.83 3.67
C ASP A 465 -3.14 -35.04 3.77
N GLU A 466 -3.60 -35.34 4.98
CA GLU A 466 -4.48 -36.46 5.28
C GLU A 466 -5.77 -36.44 4.45
N ARG A 467 -6.20 -35.25 4.00
CA ARG A 467 -7.39 -35.07 3.16
C ARG A 467 -7.23 -35.66 1.76
N LEU A 468 -6.01 -35.91 1.29
CA LEU A 468 -5.75 -36.58 0.01
C LEU A 468 -6.03 -38.09 0.05
N GLY A 469 -6.16 -38.68 1.24
CA GLY A 469 -6.37 -40.12 1.39
C GLY A 469 -5.26 -40.95 0.75
N ARG A 470 -5.58 -41.72 -0.30
CA ARG A 470 -4.61 -42.46 -1.14
C ARG A 470 -4.63 -42.01 -2.61
N ASP A 471 -5.28 -40.89 -2.91
CA ASP A 471 -5.48 -40.40 -4.28
C ASP A 471 -4.38 -39.38 -4.65
N TYR A 472 -3.12 -39.82 -4.54
CA TYR A 472 -1.95 -39.04 -4.94
C TYR A 472 -0.83 -39.95 -5.43
N ASN A 473 0.06 -39.41 -6.26
CA ASN A 473 1.26 -40.10 -6.70
C ASN A 473 2.35 -39.95 -5.63
N GLU A 474 2.71 -41.04 -4.95
CA GLU A 474 3.72 -41.04 -3.88
C GLU A 474 5.05 -40.44 -4.34
N LYS A 475 5.49 -40.71 -5.58
CA LYS A 475 6.74 -40.15 -6.12
C LYS A 475 6.69 -38.63 -6.28
N GLU A 476 5.55 -38.10 -6.73
CA GLU A 476 5.36 -36.66 -6.87
C GLU A 476 5.36 -35.99 -5.51
N VAL A 477 4.70 -36.58 -4.52
CA VAL A 477 4.63 -35.99 -3.19
C VAL A 477 5.95 -36.10 -2.43
N GLU A 478 6.65 -37.23 -2.53
CA GLU A 478 8.01 -37.38 -2.03
C GLU A 478 8.93 -36.33 -2.68
N CYS A 479 8.82 -36.15 -4.00
CA CYS A 479 9.57 -35.11 -4.71
C CYS A 479 9.28 -33.71 -4.18
N LEU A 480 8.00 -33.34 -3.99
CA LEU A 480 7.62 -32.04 -3.44
C LEU A 480 8.19 -31.84 -2.04
N MET A 481 8.11 -32.85 -1.18
CA MET A 481 8.58 -32.75 0.21
C MET A 481 10.09 -32.61 0.29
N VAL A 482 10.84 -33.46 -0.42
CA VAL A 482 12.31 -33.42 -0.42
C VAL A 482 12.81 -32.14 -1.09
N LEU A 483 12.20 -31.72 -2.21
CA LEU A 483 12.55 -30.45 -2.85
C LEU A 483 12.24 -29.26 -1.94
N GLY A 484 11.08 -29.24 -1.29
CA GLY A 484 10.70 -28.19 -0.34
C GLY A 484 11.72 -28.06 0.80
N LEU A 485 12.18 -29.17 1.37
CA LEU A 485 13.25 -29.18 2.37
C LEU A 485 14.60 -28.68 1.82
N TRP A 486 14.93 -29.03 0.57
CA TRP A 486 16.17 -28.56 -0.07
C TRP A 486 16.15 -27.05 -0.29
N CYS A 487 15.02 -26.52 -0.75
CA CYS A 487 14.77 -25.08 -0.87
C CYS A 487 14.77 -24.38 0.51
N CYS A 488 14.26 -25.01 1.56
CA CYS A 488 14.25 -24.49 2.92
C CYS A 488 15.54 -24.75 3.71
N HIS A 489 16.65 -25.11 3.05
CA HIS A 489 17.90 -25.36 3.74
C HIS A 489 18.36 -24.09 4.52
N PRO A 490 18.79 -24.21 5.80
CA PRO A 490 19.17 -23.06 6.62
C PRO A 490 20.35 -22.26 6.07
N ASP A 491 21.30 -22.94 5.42
CA ASP A 491 22.37 -22.30 4.65
C ASP A 491 21.88 -22.00 3.24
N GLN A 492 21.84 -20.72 2.88
CA GLN A 492 21.39 -20.24 1.56
C GLN A 492 22.21 -20.79 0.40
N ASN A 493 23.51 -21.07 0.60
CA ASN A 493 24.41 -21.53 -0.46
C ASN A 493 24.19 -23.00 -0.83
N LEU A 494 23.46 -23.74 0.02
CA LEU A 494 23.13 -25.15 -0.19
C LEU A 494 21.73 -25.35 -0.80
N ARG A 495 20.99 -24.25 -1.03
CA ARG A 495 19.70 -24.27 -1.73
C ARG A 495 19.90 -24.45 -3.23
N PRO A 496 18.96 -25.07 -3.93
CA PRO A 496 19.01 -25.20 -5.38
C PRO A 496 18.75 -23.85 -6.07
N SER A 497 19.30 -23.69 -7.28
CA SER A 497 18.73 -22.72 -8.23
C SER A 497 17.32 -23.16 -8.66
N MET A 498 16.49 -22.22 -9.11
CA MET A 498 15.16 -22.57 -9.61
C MET A 498 15.21 -23.50 -10.83
N ARG A 499 16.28 -23.43 -11.63
CA ARG A 499 16.53 -24.37 -12.73
C ARG A 499 16.71 -25.81 -12.24
N GLN A 500 17.52 -25.99 -11.19
CA GLN A 500 17.69 -27.31 -10.56
C GLN A 500 16.40 -27.81 -9.91
N ALA A 501 15.63 -26.91 -9.27
CA ALA A 501 14.33 -27.25 -8.70
C ALA A 501 13.36 -27.79 -9.76
N ILE A 502 13.29 -27.13 -10.94
CA ILE A 502 12.45 -27.59 -12.06
C ILE A 502 12.92 -28.94 -12.61
N GLN A 503 14.23 -29.17 -12.74
CA GLN A 503 14.74 -30.47 -13.19
C GLN A 503 14.35 -31.61 -12.25
N VAL A 504 14.36 -31.37 -10.93
CA VAL A 504 13.90 -32.34 -9.94
C VAL A 504 12.38 -32.54 -10.04
N LEU A 505 11.59 -31.46 -10.16
CA LEU A 505 10.13 -31.54 -10.35
C LEU A 505 9.77 -32.35 -11.60
N ASN A 506 10.46 -32.13 -12.72
CA ASN A 506 10.22 -32.87 -13.96
C ASN A 506 10.78 -34.30 -13.94
N PHE A 507 11.38 -34.76 -12.84
CA PHE A 507 12.09 -36.04 -12.72
C PHE A 507 13.24 -36.22 -13.72
N GLU A 508 13.83 -35.13 -14.18
CA GLU A 508 15.01 -35.11 -15.06
C GLU A 508 16.31 -35.24 -14.26
N ALA A 509 16.27 -34.94 -12.96
CA ALA A 509 17.36 -35.11 -12.00
C ALA A 509 16.93 -35.94 -10.79
N ASN A 510 17.91 -36.60 -10.14
CA ASN A 510 17.66 -37.34 -8.90
C ASN A 510 17.33 -36.39 -7.73
N LEU A 511 16.59 -36.90 -6.75
CA LEU A 511 16.32 -36.17 -5.51
C LEU A 511 17.64 -35.82 -4.79
N PRO A 512 17.74 -34.61 -4.20
CA PRO A 512 18.92 -34.19 -3.47
C PRO A 512 19.09 -35.03 -2.18
N HIS A 513 20.33 -35.26 -1.79
CA HIS A 513 20.64 -35.88 -0.51
C HIS A 513 20.75 -34.80 0.58
N ILE A 514 19.73 -34.69 1.43
CA ILE A 514 19.64 -33.69 2.51
C ILE A 514 20.06 -34.36 3.83
N PRO A 515 20.73 -33.64 4.77
CA PRO A 515 21.01 -34.18 6.09
C PRO A 515 19.75 -34.65 6.82
N LYS A 516 19.79 -35.84 7.44
CA LYS A 516 18.66 -36.40 8.20
C LYS A 516 18.21 -35.52 9.38
N ASN A 517 19.15 -34.79 9.97
CA ASN A 517 18.86 -33.79 11.01
C ASN A 517 18.96 -32.39 10.42
N MET A 518 17.98 -31.53 10.72
CA MET A 518 18.00 -30.14 10.29
C MET A 518 19.27 -29.44 10.80
N PRO A 519 20.12 -28.89 9.91
CA PRO A 519 21.32 -28.18 10.33
C PRO A 519 21.00 -26.94 11.16
N ILE A 520 21.92 -26.55 12.04
CA ILE A 520 21.80 -25.30 12.79
C ILE A 520 22.13 -24.15 11.82
N PRO A 521 21.28 -23.11 11.72
CA PRO A 521 21.59 -21.96 10.88
C PRO A 521 22.90 -21.30 11.33
N LYS A 522 23.80 -21.03 10.38
CA LYS A 522 25.01 -20.23 10.60
C LYS A 522 24.83 -18.90 9.90
N TYR A 523 24.88 -17.80 10.65
CA TYR A 523 24.85 -16.46 10.07
C TYR A 523 26.21 -15.80 10.35
N ASP A 524 26.94 -15.48 9.29
CA ASP A 524 28.15 -14.69 9.40
C ASP A 524 27.74 -13.23 9.66
N PHE A 525 27.94 -12.79 10.90
CA PHE A 525 27.87 -11.37 11.22
C PHE A 525 29.11 -10.69 10.62
N PRO A 526 28.98 -9.58 9.88
CA PRO A 526 30.13 -8.74 9.62
C PRO A 526 30.62 -8.23 10.98
N THR A 527 31.71 -8.80 11.47
CA THR A 527 32.41 -8.30 12.65
C THR A 527 32.82 -6.85 12.36
N SER A 528 32.46 -5.95 13.26
CA SER A 528 32.77 -4.52 13.23
C SER A 528 34.27 -4.19 13.35
N SER A 529 35.16 -5.08 12.90
CA SER A 529 36.61 -4.99 13.07
C SER A 529 37.37 -4.54 11.81
N GLU A 530 36.74 -4.54 10.63
CA GLU A 530 37.44 -4.12 9.39
C GLU A 530 37.29 -2.62 9.08
N THR A 531 36.22 -1.97 9.54
CA THR A 531 36.05 -0.51 9.37
C THR A 531 36.94 0.30 10.31
N SER A 532 37.38 -0.26 11.44
CA SER A 532 38.28 0.45 12.37
C SER A 532 39.72 0.53 11.89
N GLN A 533 40.19 -0.37 11.01
CA GLN A 533 41.55 -0.28 10.47
C GLN A 533 41.66 0.70 9.30
N ALA A 534 40.61 0.89 8.49
CA ALA A 534 40.63 1.85 7.39
C ALA A 534 40.58 3.32 7.87
N LEU A 535 39.82 3.61 8.94
CA LEU A 535 39.66 4.96 9.47
C LEU A 535 40.84 5.44 10.34
N LEU A 536 41.66 4.52 10.88
CA LEU A 536 42.85 4.89 11.65
C LEU A 536 44.07 5.24 10.79
N SER A 537 44.13 4.78 9.54
CA SER A 537 45.21 5.10 8.61
C SER A 537 45.12 6.50 7.99
N GLU A 538 43.93 7.04 7.76
CA GLU A 538 43.77 8.37 7.14
C GLU A 538 43.97 9.54 8.12
N THR A 539 43.82 9.30 9.43
CA THR A 539 43.90 10.38 10.43
C THR A 539 45.33 10.70 10.88
N ILE A 540 46.33 9.89 10.51
CA ILE A 540 47.74 10.07 10.95
C ILE A 540 48.60 10.83 9.91
N GLN A 541 48.11 11.08 8.68
CA GLN A 541 48.89 11.80 7.65
C GLN A 541 48.58 13.28 7.46
N VAL A 542 47.64 13.87 8.21
CA VAL A 542 47.38 15.32 8.20
C VAL A 542 47.69 15.90 9.58
N GLY A 543 48.98 15.92 9.91
CA GLY A 543 49.43 16.37 11.22
C GLY A 543 50.93 16.21 11.46
N ARG A 544 51.76 16.58 10.48
CA ARG A 544 53.17 16.95 10.69
C ARG A 544 53.72 17.74 9.52
#